data_AF-A0A699XG12-F1
#
_entry.id   AF-A0A699XG12-F1
#
_cell.length_a   1.000
_cell.length_b   1.000
_cell.length_c   1.000
_cell.angle_alpha   90.00
_cell.angle_beta   90.00
_cell.angle_gamma   90.00
#
_symmetry.space_group_name_H-M   'P 1'
#
loop_
_entity.id
_entity.type
_entity.pdbx_description
1 polymer ?
#
loop_
_entity_poly.entity_id
_entity_poly.type
_entity_poly.pdbx_seq_one_letter_code
_entity_poly.pdbx_strand_id
1 'polypeptide(L)'
;GDKYETGREMANQERVRQAVQLLEAQRLFTELQKLNPELPSTIVRTGALVITNLGLFYLSIGVGQLYTAKGHAFLAVSPGAPLVLALSGKRAG
;
A
#
# COMPACT_ATOMS: atom_id res chain seq x y z
N GLY A 1 44.41 4.50 -11.57
CA GLY A 1 43.29 5.32 -12.06
C GLY A 1 41.92 4.82 -11.64
N ASP A 2 41.80 3.65 -11.00
CA ASP A 2 40.53 2.91 -10.92
C ASP A 2 39.62 3.29 -9.72
N LYS A 3 40.20 3.72 -8.59
CA LYS A 3 39.44 3.93 -7.33
C LYS A 3 38.43 5.10 -7.36
N TYR A 4 38.60 6.06 -8.26
CA TYR A 4 37.70 7.22 -8.36
C TYR A 4 36.51 6.97 -9.29
N GLU A 5 36.65 6.11 -10.30
CA GLU A 5 35.54 5.71 -11.18
C GLU A 5 34.55 4.85 -10.40
N THR A 6 35.03 3.78 -9.74
CA THR A 6 34.15 2.88 -8.97
C THR A 6 33.36 3.60 -7.87
N GLY A 7 33.98 4.55 -7.17
CA GLY A 7 33.31 5.35 -6.14
C GLY A 7 32.21 6.25 -6.68
N ARG A 8 32.40 6.85 -7.86
CA ARG A 8 31.39 7.67 -8.53
C ARG A 8 30.26 6.81 -9.10
N GLU A 9 30.57 5.64 -9.67
CA GLU A 9 29.55 4.68 -10.09
C GLU A 9 28.68 4.23 -8.92
N MET A 10 29.26 3.87 -7.78
CA MET A 10 28.50 3.43 -6.59
C MET A 10 27.59 4.54 -6.06
N ALA A 11 28.08 5.79 -5.98
CA ALA A 11 27.25 6.93 -5.58
C ALA A 11 26.09 7.17 -6.56
N ASN A 12 26.33 7.00 -7.87
CA ASN A 12 25.27 7.13 -8.86
C ASN A 12 24.26 5.97 -8.78
N GLN A 13 24.69 4.74 -8.54
CA GLN A 13 23.80 3.60 -8.32
C GLN A 13 22.91 3.82 -7.10
N GLU A 14 23.47 4.33 -6.01
CA GLU A 14 22.69 4.63 -4.80
C GLU A 14 21.66 5.73 -5.06
N ARG A 15 22.06 6.80 -5.74
CA ARG A 15 21.13 7.86 -6.18
C ARG A 15 20.02 7.30 -7.07
N VAL A 16 20.33 6.38 -7.98
CA VAL A 16 19.32 5.72 -8.83
C VAL A 16 18.36 4.89 -7.99
N ARG A 17 18.84 4.10 -7.01
CA ARG A 17 17.97 3.34 -6.10
C ARG A 17 17.03 4.25 -5.32
N GLN A 18 17.55 5.34 -4.76
CA GLN A 18 16.75 6.33 -4.04
C GLN A 18 15.71 6.99 -4.94
N ALA A 19 16.07 7.33 -6.19
CA ALA A 19 15.13 7.89 -7.15
C ALA A 19 14.00 6.91 -7.50
N VAL A 20 14.30 5.62 -7.65
CA VAL A 20 13.29 4.57 -7.88
C VAL A 20 12.35 4.43 -6.68
N GLN A 21 12.89 4.42 -5.46
CA GLN A 21 12.07 4.36 -4.24
C GLN A 21 11.17 5.59 -4.10
N LEU A 22 11.70 6.78 -4.39
CA LEU A 22 10.92 8.02 -4.36
C LEU A 22 9.77 7.99 -5.38
N LEU A 23 10.04 7.53 -6.60
CA LEU A 23 9.02 7.42 -7.63
C LEU A 23 7.90 6.47 -7.21
N GLU A 24 8.24 5.31 -6.63
CA GLU A 24 7.24 4.35 -6.16
C GLU A 24 6.43 4.91 -4.97
N ALA A 25 7.08 5.61 -4.03
CA ALA A 25 6.40 6.26 -2.93
C ALA A 25 5.41 7.34 -3.41
N GLN A 26 5.79 8.15 -4.40
CA GLN A 26 4.92 9.15 -5.01
C GLN A 26 3.73 8.51 -5.73
N ARG A 27 3.95 7.39 -6.42
CA ARG A 27 2.89 6.61 -7.07
C ARG A 27 1.88 6.08 -6.03
N LEU A 28 2.36 5.46 -4.97
CA LEU A 28 1.52 4.94 -3.88
C LEU A 28 0.74 6.07 -3.20
N PHE A 29 1.38 7.20 -2.94
CA PHE A 29 0.72 8.37 -2.34
C PHE A 29 -0.41 8.92 -3.23
N THR A 30 -0.18 8.99 -4.54
CA THR A 30 -1.19 9.43 -5.51
C THR A 30 -2.39 8.47 -5.53
N GLU A 31 -2.16 7.16 -5.48
CA GLU A 31 -3.24 6.17 -5.38
C GLU A 31 -4.01 6.28 -4.06
N LEU A 32 -3.32 6.53 -2.94
CA LEU A 32 -3.94 6.73 -1.64
C LEU A 32 -4.86 7.97 -1.63
N GLN A 33 -4.43 9.07 -2.24
CA GLN A 33 -5.23 10.31 -2.31
C GLN A 33 -6.54 10.16 -3.09
N LYS A 34 -6.63 9.18 -3.99
CA LYS A 34 -7.87 8.88 -4.74
C LYS A 34 -8.90 8.17 -3.87
N LEU A 35 -8.51 7.61 -2.72
CA LEU A 35 -9.41 6.87 -1.84
C LEU A 35 -10.24 7.85 -1.02
N ASN A 36 -11.56 7.72 -1.10
CA ASN A 36 -12.47 8.44 -0.22
C ASN A 36 -13.07 7.45 0.82
N PRO A 37 -12.56 7.45 2.06
CA PRO A 37 -13.04 6.55 3.12
C PRO A 37 -14.43 6.91 3.64
N GLU A 38 -14.95 8.11 3.35
CA GLU A 38 -16.27 8.55 3.80
C GLU A 38 -17.40 7.96 2.93
N LEU A 39 -17.07 7.44 1.73
CA LEU A 39 -18.07 6.86 0.86
C LEU A 39 -18.56 5.52 1.43
N PRO A 40 -19.86 5.39 1.77
CA PRO A 40 -20.39 4.12 2.23
C PRO A 40 -20.19 3.06 1.14
N SER A 41 -19.81 1.86 1.57
CA SER A 41 -19.60 0.73 0.67
C SER A 41 -20.34 -0.50 1.18
N THR A 42 -21.26 -1.01 0.37
CA THR A 42 -21.96 -2.28 0.62
C THR A 42 -21.30 -3.46 -0.10
N ILE A 43 -20.24 -3.19 -0.86
CA ILE A 43 -19.47 -4.15 -1.64
C ILE A 43 -17.99 -3.94 -1.31
N VAL A 44 -17.21 -5.02 -1.32
CA VAL A 44 -15.74 -4.94 -1.20
C VAL A 44 -15.14 -4.21 -2.41
N ARG A 45 -14.52 -3.04 -2.16
CA ARG A 45 -13.82 -2.21 -3.16
C ARG A 45 -12.61 -1.50 -2.56
N THR A 46 -11.74 -0.91 -3.39
CA THR A 46 -10.66 -0.03 -2.92
C THR A 46 -11.22 1.16 -2.13
N GLY A 47 -10.61 1.45 -0.99
CA GLY A 47 -11.06 2.44 -0.01
C GLY A 47 -12.06 1.90 1.02
N ALA A 48 -12.51 0.65 0.89
CA ALA A 48 -13.44 0.05 1.84
C ALA A 48 -12.70 -0.62 3.02
N LEU A 49 -13.33 -0.53 4.20
CA LEU A 49 -12.98 -1.32 5.38
C LEU A 49 -13.78 -2.63 5.36
N VAL A 50 -13.08 -3.76 5.41
CA VAL A 50 -13.65 -5.10 5.32
C VAL A 50 -13.38 -5.84 6.62
N ILE A 51 -14.45 -6.23 7.28
CA ILE A 51 -14.41 -7.02 8.52
C ILE A 51 -14.75 -8.46 8.16
N THR A 52 -13.86 -9.38 8.48
CA THR A 52 -14.11 -10.82 8.35
C THR A 52 -13.79 -11.52 9.67
N ASN A 53 -14.13 -12.81 9.76
CA ASN A 53 -13.72 -13.67 10.88
C ASN A 53 -12.20 -13.85 10.97
N LEU A 54 -11.45 -13.55 9.91
CA LEU A 54 -9.98 -13.62 9.89
C LEU A 54 -9.32 -12.31 10.35
N GLY A 55 -10.06 -11.20 10.43
CA GLY A 55 -9.54 -9.93 10.90
C GLY A 55 -10.13 -8.71 10.18
N LEU A 56 -9.48 -7.56 10.43
CA LEU A 56 -9.84 -6.25 9.92
C LEU A 56 -8.89 -5.85 8.79
N PHE A 57 -9.44 -5.63 7.60
CA PHE A 57 -8.69 -5.32 6.40
C PHE A 57 -9.14 -3.98 5.82
N TYR A 58 -8.20 -3.11 5.51
CA TYR A 58 -8.45 -1.89 4.76
C TYR A 58 -7.88 -2.06 3.35
N LEU A 59 -8.75 -2.02 2.34
CA LEU A 59 -8.33 -2.16 0.95
C LEU A 59 -7.77 -0.81 0.48
N SER A 60 -6.46 -0.68 0.44
CA SER A 60 -5.77 0.57 0.14
C SER A 60 -4.43 0.31 -0.53
N ILE A 61 -3.43 1.18 -0.36
CA ILE A 61 -2.06 0.78 -0.61
C ILE A 61 -1.63 -0.32 0.37
N GLY A 62 -0.81 -1.25 -0.09
CA GLY A 62 -0.31 -2.36 0.72
C GLY A 62 0.86 -1.92 1.59
N VAL A 63 0.57 -1.42 2.79
CA VAL A 63 1.60 -0.97 3.76
C VAL A 63 1.68 -1.85 5.01
N GLY A 64 0.92 -2.95 5.04
CA GLY A 64 0.98 -3.93 6.11
C GLY A 64 0.10 -3.55 7.31
N GLN A 65 0.50 -3.98 8.51
CA GLN A 65 -0.29 -3.78 9.72
C GLN A 65 -0.14 -2.35 10.22
N LEU A 66 -1.28 -1.69 10.41
CA LEU A 66 -1.38 -0.33 10.94
C LEU A 66 -2.29 -0.32 12.17
N TYR A 67 -2.25 0.80 12.88
CA TYR A 67 -3.09 1.04 14.04
C TYR A 67 -3.92 2.30 13.82
N THR A 68 -5.21 2.23 14.17
CA THR A 68 -6.06 3.42 14.26
C THR A 68 -5.56 4.33 15.38
N ALA A 69 -5.97 5.61 15.38
CA ALA A 69 -5.68 6.53 16.48
C ALA A 69 -6.15 6.02 17.86
N LYS A 70 -7.12 5.10 17.89
CA LYS A 70 -7.64 4.44 19.09
C LYS A 70 -6.90 3.14 19.46
N GLY A 71 -5.86 2.76 18.72
CA GLY A 71 -5.05 1.56 18.99
C GLY A 71 -5.56 0.26 18.38
N HIS A 72 -6.66 0.27 17.61
CA HIS A 72 -7.11 -0.96 16.92
C HIS A 72 -6.21 -1.29 15.73
N ALA A 73 -5.71 -2.52 15.67
CA ALA A 73 -4.94 -3.02 14.55
C ALA A 73 -5.83 -3.31 13.33
N PHE A 74 -5.32 -3.00 12.15
CA PHE A 74 -5.90 -3.40 10.86
C PHE A 74 -4.80 -3.63 9.85
N LEU A 75 -5.08 -4.46 8.84
CA LEU A 75 -4.14 -4.70 7.75
C LEU A 75 -4.51 -3.84 6.54
N ALA A 76 -3.62 -2.96 6.11
CA ALA A 76 -3.72 -2.20 4.87
C ALA A 76 -3.20 -3.06 3.71
N VAL A 77 -4.11 -3.51 2.85
CA VAL A 77 -3.86 -4.51 1.82
C VAL A 77 -4.03 -3.90 0.43
N SER A 78 -3.11 -4.21 -0.48
CA SER A 78 -3.23 -3.80 -1.88
C SER A 78 -4.38 -4.52 -2.59
N PRO A 79 -5.03 -3.89 -3.59
CA PRO A 79 -6.13 -4.53 -4.34
C PRO A 79 -5.71 -5.82 -5.07
N GLY A 80 -4.42 -5.98 -5.37
CA GLY A 80 -3.87 -7.16 -6.04
C GLY A 80 -3.55 -8.33 -5.11
N ALA A 81 -3.73 -8.20 -3.79
CA ALA A 81 -3.44 -9.30 -2.88
C ALA A 81 -4.44 -10.46 -3.08
N PRO A 82 -4.01 -11.74 -3.00
CA PRO A 82 -4.88 -12.90 -3.22
C PRO A 82 -6.16 -12.89 -2.36
N LEU A 83 -6.04 -12.48 -1.09
CA LEU A 83 -7.18 -12.33 -0.18
C LEU A 83 -8.19 -11.30 -0.69
N VAL A 84 -7.71 -10.15 -1.17
CA VAL A 84 -8.58 -9.08 -1.67
C VAL A 84 -9.27 -9.52 -2.96
N LEU A 85 -8.55 -10.19 -3.86
CA LEU A 85 -9.13 -10.76 -5.08
C LEU A 85 -10.25 -11.77 -4.76
N ALA A 86 -10.06 -12.61 -3.75
CA ALA A 86 -11.08 -13.59 -3.32
C ALA A 86 -12.31 -12.95 -2.66
N LEU A 87 -12.18 -11.75 -2.10
CA LEU A 87 -13.25 -10.99 -1.46
C LEU A 87 -13.90 -9.95 -2.39
N SER A 88 -13.26 -9.62 -3.51
CA SER A 88 -13.71 -8.60 -4.46
C SER A 88 -15.14 -8.88 -4.94
N GLY A 89 -16.00 -7.86 -4.89
CA GLY A 89 -17.40 -7.98 -5.30
C GLY A 89 -18.33 -8.67 -4.30
N LYS A 90 -17.81 -9.23 -3.20
CA LYS A 90 -18.66 -9.81 -2.13
C LYS A 90 -19.30 -8.72 -1.27
N ARG A 91 -20.35 -9.12 -0.54
CA ARG A 91 -21.10 -8.29 0.41
C ARG A 91 -21.05 -8.94 1.78
N ALA A 92 -21.54 -8.24 2.81
CA ALA A 92 -21.71 -8.83 4.12
C ALA A 92 -22.81 -9.91 4.10
N GLY A 93 -22.54 -11.04 4.77
CA GLY A 93 -23.39 -12.25 4.75
C GLY A 93 -22.94 -13.27 3.72
#